data_AF-A0A0C2ZSR1-F1
#
_entry.id   AF-A0A0C2ZSR1-F1
#
_cell.length_a   1.000
_cell.length_b   1.000
_cell.length_c   1.000
_cell.angle_alpha   90.00
_cell.angle_beta   90.00
_cell.angle_gamma   90.00
#
_symmetry.space_group_name_H-M   'P 1'
#
loop_
_entity.id
_entity.type
_entity.pdbx_description
1 polymer ?
#
loop_
_entity_poly.entity_id
_entity_poly.type
_entity_poly.pdbx_seq_one_letter_code
_entity_poly.pdbx_strand_id
1 'polypeptide(L)'
;MPKNEYDPYLNTAKRSLQTQQDKKRKKDFISNHQKSKSFFQKDIDLNNYINLSHRFGQLLVISLIITIPYTIGTLFFLLISLTNYKNYQNLEVNSYLLKWTIGYEIIASILLLMIFKSAIYFKNNDETQIKT
;
A
#
# COMPACT_ATOMS: atom_id res chain seq x y z
N MET A 1 56.29 -23.05 14.63
CA MET A 1 56.09 -22.49 15.99
C MET A 1 54.80 -21.70 15.99
N PRO A 2 53.81 -22.02 16.85
CA PRO A 2 52.62 -21.22 16.94
C PRO A 2 53.01 -19.87 17.55
N LYS A 3 52.80 -18.77 16.82
CA LYS A 3 52.92 -17.43 17.41
C LYS A 3 51.81 -17.30 18.43
N ASN A 4 52.15 -17.47 19.70
CA ASN A 4 51.25 -17.21 20.81
C ASN A 4 51.14 -15.69 20.96
N GLU A 5 50.40 -15.09 20.05
CA GLU A 5 50.30 -13.64 19.84
C GLU A 5 49.21 -13.08 20.77
N TYR A 6 49.47 -13.20 22.07
CA TYR A 6 48.61 -12.65 23.11
C TYR A 6 49.01 -11.20 23.41
N ASP A 7 48.90 -10.34 22.39
CA ASP A 7 49.08 -8.90 22.58
C ASP A 7 47.75 -8.30 23.06
N PRO A 8 47.67 -7.85 24.33
CA PRO A 8 46.46 -7.26 24.87
C PRO A 8 46.02 -6.02 24.07
N TYR A 9 46.96 -5.23 23.54
CA TYR A 9 46.64 -4.00 22.82
C TYR A 9 46.00 -4.27 21.46
N LEU A 10 46.47 -5.31 20.76
CA LEU A 10 45.95 -5.71 19.46
C LEU A 10 44.52 -6.25 19.57
N ASN A 11 44.20 -6.95 20.66
CA ASN A 11 42.85 -7.41 20.96
C ASN A 11 41.90 -6.26 21.31
N THR A 12 42.36 -5.24 22.04
CA THR A 12 41.55 -4.06 22.35
C THR A 12 41.22 -3.27 21.09
N ALA A 13 42.19 -3.11 20.18
CA ALA A 13 42.00 -2.47 18.89
C ALA A 13 41.04 -3.25 17.98
N LYS A 14 41.16 -4.59 17.92
CA LYS A 14 40.19 -5.43 17.18
C LYS A 14 38.78 -5.32 17.75
N ARG A 15 38.63 -5.35 19.09
CA ARG A 15 37.32 -5.18 19.74
C ARG A 15 36.71 -3.81 19.50
N SER A 16 37.49 -2.73 19.52
CA SER A 16 36.96 -1.38 19.25
C SER A 16 36.51 -1.23 17.80
N LEU A 17 37.23 -1.82 16.84
CA LEU A 17 36.82 -1.87 15.44
C LEU A 17 35.54 -2.70 15.24
N GLN A 18 35.46 -3.87 15.86
CA GLN A 18 34.30 -4.75 15.77
C GLN A 18 33.05 -4.10 16.40
N THR A 19 33.18 -3.49 17.57
CA THR A 19 32.07 -2.75 18.21
C THR A 19 31.64 -1.53 17.41
N GLN A 20 32.54 -0.86 16.70
CA GLN A 20 32.16 0.21 15.76
C GLN A 20 31.39 -0.34 14.55
N GLN A 21 31.81 -1.48 14.00
CA GLN A 21 31.11 -2.14 12.90
C GLN A 21 29.71 -2.62 13.32
N ASP A 22 29.59 -3.20 14.51
CA ASP A 22 28.30 -3.65 15.05
C ASP A 22 27.36 -2.48 15.33
N LYS A 23 27.89 -1.35 15.83
CA LYS A 23 27.13 -0.11 15.98
C LYS A 23 26.64 0.43 14.64
N LYS A 24 27.46 0.39 13.58
CA LYS A 24 27.05 0.77 12.22
C LYS A 24 25.95 -0.15 11.70
N ARG A 25 26.16 -1.47 11.74
CA ARG A 25 25.16 -2.47 11.32
C ARG A 25 23.83 -2.33 12.06
N LYS A 26 23.86 -2.09 13.37
CA LYS A 26 22.64 -1.88 14.16
C LYS A 26 21.92 -0.58 13.78
N LYS A 27 22.67 0.50 13.52
CA LYS A 27 22.09 1.75 13.00
C LYS A 27 21.47 1.57 11.61
N ASP A 28 22.14 0.85 10.71
CA ASP A 28 21.65 0.59 9.35
C ASP A 28 20.42 -0.33 9.36
N PHE A 29 20.38 -1.32 10.26
CA PHE A 29 19.22 -2.18 10.45
C PHE A 29 18.01 -1.40 10.99
N ILE A 30 18.22 -0.55 12.00
CA ILE A 30 17.16 0.29 12.57
C ILE A 30 16.69 1.35 11.56
N SER A 31 17.59 2.01 10.82
CA SER A 31 17.21 3.02 9.82
C SER A 31 16.46 2.41 8.64
N ASN A 32 16.83 1.20 8.20
CA ASN A 32 16.12 0.48 7.15
C ASN A 32 14.77 -0.09 7.62
N HIS A 33 14.61 -0.41 8.91
CA HIS A 33 13.30 -0.75 9.48
C HIS A 33 12.42 0.48 9.73
N GLN A 34 13.01 1.63 10.07
CA GLN A 34 12.29 2.90 10.23
C GLN A 34 11.93 3.58 8.90
N LYS A 35 12.64 3.28 7.81
CA LYS A 35 12.13 3.46 6.44
C LYS A 35 11.05 2.40 6.17
N SER A 36 9.96 2.47 6.92
CA SER A 36 8.74 1.75 6.56
C SER A 36 8.32 2.24 5.18
N LYS A 37 8.61 1.44 4.16
CA LYS A 37 8.05 1.66 2.83
C LYS A 37 6.55 1.71 3.03
N SER A 38 5.96 2.89 2.83
CA SER A 38 4.51 3.06 2.80
C SER A 38 3.93 1.94 1.91
N PHE A 39 2.82 1.33 2.31
CA PHE A 39 2.21 0.25 1.54
C PHE A 39 1.94 0.63 0.07
N PHE A 40 1.80 1.93 -0.22
CA PHE A 40 1.65 2.48 -1.57
C PHE A 40 2.97 2.86 -2.27
N GLN A 41 4.11 2.87 -1.57
CA GLN A 41 5.46 3.10 -2.12
C GLN A 41 6.21 1.80 -2.42
N LYS A 42 5.58 0.65 -2.19
CA LYS A 42 6.17 -0.63 -2.55
C LYS A 42 5.91 -0.85 -4.04
N ASP A 43 6.96 -0.81 -4.85
CA ASP A 43 6.89 -1.27 -6.23
C ASP A 43 6.41 -2.72 -6.26
N ILE A 44 5.20 -2.94 -6.78
CA ILE A 44 4.61 -4.27 -6.91
C ILE A 44 4.99 -4.79 -8.29
N ASP A 45 6.11 -5.51 -8.36
CA ASP A 45 6.43 -6.32 -9.53
C ASP A 45 5.52 -7.56 -9.55
N LEU A 46 4.37 -7.42 -10.20
CA LEU A 46 3.39 -8.50 -10.39
C LEU A 46 4.02 -9.74 -11.06
N ASN A 47 5.07 -9.54 -11.86
CA ASN A 47 5.84 -10.59 -12.53
C ASN A 47 6.53 -11.56 -11.55
N ASN A 48 6.88 -11.10 -10.34
CA ASN A 48 7.54 -11.95 -9.34
C ASN A 48 6.57 -12.88 -8.61
N TYR A 49 5.26 -12.58 -8.64
CA TYR A 49 4.24 -13.34 -7.90
C TYR A 49 3.39 -14.21 -8.82
N ILE A 50 3.20 -13.80 -10.06
CA ILE A 50 2.40 -14.53 -11.05
C ILE A 50 3.08 -14.33 -12.40
N ASN A 51 3.27 -15.42 -13.16
CA ASN A 51 3.86 -15.39 -14.50
C ASN A 51 2.84 -14.83 -15.52
N LEU A 52 2.41 -13.60 -15.29
CA LEU A 52 1.46 -12.88 -16.12
C LEU A 52 2.23 -12.19 -17.25
N SER A 53 1.79 -12.40 -18.48
CA SER A 53 2.28 -11.55 -19.58
C SER A 53 1.94 -10.09 -19.28
N HIS A 54 2.87 -9.16 -19.58
CA HIS A 54 2.71 -7.73 -19.29
C HIS A 54 1.37 -7.15 -19.79
N ARG A 55 0.88 -7.64 -20.93
CA ARG A 55 -0.41 -7.26 -21.51
C ARG A 55 -1.61 -7.73 -20.68
N PHE A 56 -1.53 -8.92 -20.08
CA PHE A 56 -2.63 -9.46 -19.27
C PHE A 56 -2.78 -8.73 -17.94
N GLY A 57 -1.67 -8.29 -17.34
CA GLY A 57 -1.71 -7.46 -16.12
C GLY A 57 -2.48 -6.17 -16.34
N GLN A 58 -2.24 -5.47 -17.46
CA GLN A 58 -2.97 -4.24 -17.80
C GLN A 58 -4.47 -4.51 -18.01
N LEU A 59 -4.83 -5.58 -18.71
CA LEU A 59 -6.22 -5.97 -18.94
C LEU A 59 -6.95 -6.31 -17.64
N LEU A 60 -6.30 -7.02 -16.71
CA LEU A 60 -6.87 -7.32 -15.40
C LEU A 60 -7.15 -6.05 -14.60
N VAL A 61 -6.22 -5.10 -14.57
CA VAL A 61 -6.41 -3.83 -13.85
C VAL A 61 -7.58 -3.04 -14.43
N ILE A 62 -7.66 -2.93 -15.75
CA ILE A 62 -8.79 -2.28 -16.44
C ILE A 62 -10.10 -3.00 -16.13
N SER A 63 -10.10 -4.34 -16.19
CA SER A 63 -11.28 -5.15 -15.87
C SER A 63 -11.72 -4.97 -14.42
N LEU A 64 -10.79 -4.84 -13.46
CA LEU A 64 -11.09 -4.58 -12.05
C LEU A 64 -11.71 -3.19 -11.85
N ILE A 65 -11.16 -2.16 -12.52
CA ILE A 65 -11.70 -0.79 -12.47
C ILE A 65 -13.14 -0.74 -12.97
N ILE A 66 -13.50 -1.57 -13.96
CA ILE A 66 -14.87 -1.63 -14.50
C ILE A 66 -15.78 -2.51 -13.63
N THR A 67 -15.30 -3.67 -13.19
CA THR A 67 -16.14 -4.67 -12.50
C THR A 67 -16.45 -4.29 -11.06
N ILE A 68 -15.53 -3.67 -10.31
CA ILE A 68 -15.75 -3.23 -8.93
C ILE A 68 -16.96 -2.28 -8.81
N PRO A 69 -17.03 -1.15 -9.53
CA PRO A 69 -18.17 -0.24 -9.41
C PRO A 69 -19.46 -0.87 -9.93
N TYR A 70 -19.38 -1.72 -10.95
CA TYR A 70 -20.55 -2.42 -11.46
C TYR A 70 -21.13 -3.38 -10.42
N THR A 71 -20.30 -4.19 -9.76
CA THR A 71 -20.72 -5.13 -8.71
C THR A 71 -21.30 -4.41 -7.49
N ILE A 72 -20.65 -3.33 -7.04
CA ILE A 72 -21.12 -2.52 -5.91
C ILE A 72 -22.44 -1.82 -6.25
N GLY A 73 -22.56 -1.22 -7.44
CA GLY A 73 -23.81 -0.59 -7.89
C GLY A 73 -24.97 -1.58 -7.99
N THR A 74 -24.70 -2.80 -8.47
CA THR A 74 -25.71 -3.87 -8.56
C THR A 74 -26.13 -4.36 -7.17
N LEU A 75 -25.18 -4.52 -6.23
CA LEU A 75 -25.47 -4.90 -4.85
C LEU A 75 -26.30 -3.82 -4.14
N PHE A 76 -25.96 -2.55 -4.36
CA PHE A 76 -26.69 -1.40 -3.81
C PHE A 76 -28.11 -1.31 -4.38
N PHE A 77 -28.27 -1.53 -5.69
CA PHE A 77 -29.57 -1.63 -6.34
C PHE A 77 -30.44 -2.74 -5.72
N LEU A 78 -29.86 -3.93 -5.50
CA LEU A 78 -30.53 -5.04 -4.85
C LEU A 78 -30.97 -4.70 -3.42
N LEU A 79 -30.11 -4.09 -2.62
CA LEU A 79 -30.43 -3.66 -1.24
C LEU A 79 -31.60 -2.67 -1.20
N ILE A 80 -31.61 -1.67 -2.08
CA ILE A 80 -32.71 -0.71 -2.17
C ILE A 80 -34.00 -1.40 -2.62
N SER A 81 -33.91 -2.34 -3.58
CA SER A 81 -35.07 -3.08 -4.09
C SER A 81 -35.74 -3.95 -3.02
N LEU A 82 -34.95 -4.58 -2.15
CA LEU A 82 -35.43 -5.38 -1.02
C LEU A 82 -36.15 -4.52 0.02
N THR A 83 -35.64 -3.31 0.28
CA THR A 83 -36.14 -2.44 1.35
C THR A 83 -37.47 -1.77 1.00
N ASN A 84 -37.74 -1.52 -0.30
CA ASN A 84 -38.93 -0.79 -0.75
C ASN A 84 -39.57 -1.42 -2.00
N TYR A 85 -39.82 -2.74 -1.97
CA TYR A 85 -40.35 -3.51 -3.11
C TYR A 85 -41.61 -2.89 -3.75
N LYS A 86 -42.52 -2.32 -2.93
CA LYS A 86 -43.74 -1.65 -3.41
C LYS A 86 -43.48 -0.36 -4.19
N ASN A 87 -42.49 0.45 -3.79
CA ASN A 87 -42.12 1.66 -4.52
C ASN A 87 -41.27 1.32 -5.75
N TYR A 88 -40.68 0.13 -5.79
CA TYR A 88 -39.76 -0.28 -6.84
C TYR A 88 -40.41 -0.59 -8.17
N GLN A 89 -41.62 -1.16 -8.16
CA GLN A 89 -42.35 -1.50 -9.38
C GLN A 89 -42.73 -0.28 -10.22
N ASN A 90 -42.76 0.92 -9.61
CA ASN A 90 -43.12 2.17 -10.28
C ASN A 90 -41.89 3.01 -10.69
N LEU A 91 -40.66 2.50 -10.50
CA LEU A 91 -39.45 3.25 -10.85
C LEU A 91 -39.12 3.08 -12.33
N GLU A 92 -39.27 4.19 -13.07
CA GLU A 92 -38.83 4.31 -14.45
C GLU A 92 -37.33 4.01 -14.60
N VAL A 93 -36.94 3.54 -15.79
CA VAL A 93 -35.57 3.13 -16.16
C VAL A 93 -34.51 4.22 -15.84
N ASN A 94 -34.92 5.49 -15.81
CA ASN A 94 -34.07 6.62 -15.41
C ASN A 94 -33.59 6.55 -13.94
N SER A 95 -34.38 5.94 -13.05
CA SER A 95 -34.00 5.76 -11.64
C SER A 95 -32.89 4.72 -11.45
N TYR A 96 -32.71 3.80 -12.41
CA TYR A 96 -31.60 2.84 -12.41
C TYR A 96 -30.26 3.57 -12.57
N LEU A 97 -30.15 4.45 -13.57
CA LEU A 97 -28.96 5.26 -13.82
C LEU A 97 -28.59 6.11 -12.60
N LEU A 98 -29.60 6.72 -11.96
CA LEU A 98 -29.40 7.54 -10.75
C LEU A 98 -28.81 6.74 -9.58
N LYS A 99 -29.30 5.52 -9.35
CA LYS A 99 -28.77 4.64 -8.30
C LYS A 99 -27.36 4.15 -8.63
N TRP A 100 -27.09 3.91 -9.91
CA TRP A 100 -25.78 3.49 -10.39
C TRP A 100 -24.73 4.59 -10.24
N THR A 101 -25.06 5.84 -10.57
CA THR A 101 -24.16 7.00 -10.34
C THR A 101 -23.89 7.23 -8.87
N ILE A 102 -24.89 7.05 -7.98
CA ILE A 102 -24.68 7.12 -6.52
C ILE A 102 -23.65 6.07 -6.06
N GLY A 103 -23.69 4.86 -6.63
CA GLY A 103 -22.69 3.83 -6.33
C GLY A 103 -21.26 4.25 -6.74
N TYR A 104 -21.12 4.90 -7.90
CA TYR A 104 -19.84 5.45 -8.35
C TYR A 104 -19.33 6.56 -7.43
N GLU A 105 -20.21 7.45 -6.98
CA GLU A 105 -19.86 8.58 -6.13
C GLU A 105 -19.28 8.14 -4.78
N ILE A 106 -19.84 7.07 -4.20
CA ILE A 106 -19.36 6.48 -2.94
C ILE A 106 -17.94 5.93 -3.13
N ILE A 107 -17.70 5.19 -4.21
CA ILE A 107 -16.37 4.61 -4.50
C ILE A 107 -15.36 5.72 -4.77
N ALA A 108 -15.73 6.71 -5.58
CA ALA A 108 -14.88 7.87 -5.85
C ALA A 108 -14.52 8.62 -4.57
N SER A 109 -15.49 8.83 -3.67
CA SER A 109 -15.27 9.48 -2.37
C SER A 109 -14.29 8.69 -1.49
N ILE A 110 -14.43 7.37 -1.41
CA ILE A 110 -13.51 6.51 -0.64
C ILE A 110 -12.11 6.55 -1.24
N LEU A 111 -12.00 6.49 -2.57
CA LEU A 111 -10.72 6.55 -3.28
C LEU A 111 -10.03 7.90 -3.07
N LEU A 112 -10.79 9.00 -3.15
CA LEU A 112 -10.30 10.34 -2.88
C LEU A 112 -9.79 10.49 -1.44
N LEU A 113 -10.53 9.96 -0.46
CA LEU A 113 -10.10 9.93 0.94
C LEU A 113 -8.81 9.12 1.14
N MET A 114 -8.66 7.99 0.45
CA MET A 114 -7.42 7.21 0.48
C MET A 114 -6.23 7.98 -0.10
N ILE A 115 -6.41 8.63 -1.24
CA ILE A 115 -5.37 9.47 -1.87
C ILE A 115 -5.01 10.62 -0.92
N PHE A 116 -6.00 11.30 -0.35
CA PHE A 116 -5.79 12.40 0.58
C PHE A 116 -5.03 11.98 1.84
N LYS A 117 -5.42 10.85 2.44
CA LYS A 117 -4.71 10.24 3.57
C LYS A 117 -3.26 9.92 3.21
N SER A 118 -3.03 9.35 2.03
CA SER A 118 -1.68 9.04 1.55
C SER A 118 -0.84 10.31 1.35
N ALA A 119 -1.43 11.37 0.80
CA ALA A 119 -0.74 12.64 0.59
C ALA A 119 -0.31 13.31 1.90
N ILE A 120 -1.17 13.28 2.93
CA ILE A 120 -0.82 13.79 4.27
C ILE A 120 0.30 12.96 4.88
N TYR A 121 0.22 11.64 4.79
CA TYR A 121 1.23 10.73 5.37
C TYR A 121 2.60 10.89 4.69
N PHE A 122 2.62 11.18 3.38
CA PHE A 122 3.84 11.46 2.64
C PHE A 122 4.56 12.70 3.17
N LYS A 123 3.85 13.82 3.34
CA LYS A 123 4.42 15.08 3.85
C LYS A 123 5.06 14.92 5.23
N ASN A 124 4.41 14.19 6.12
CA ASN A 124 4.89 14.02 7.50
C ASN A 124 6.18 13.19 7.59
N ASN A 125 6.50 12.35 6.60
CA ASN A 125 7.72 11.56 6.58
C ASN A 125 8.93 12.31 6.00
N ASP A 126 8.69 13.34 5.18
CA ASP A 126 9.76 14.17 4.60
C ASP A 126 10.29 15.21 5.60
N GLU A 127 9.44 15.79 6.45
CA GLU A 127 9.84 16.78 7.45
C GLU A 127 10.74 16.19 8.56
N THR A 128 10.59 14.90 8.88
CA THR A 128 11.43 14.18 9.85
C THR A 128 12.83 13.88 9.32
N GLN A 129 13.04 13.85 8.00
CA GLN A 129 14.36 13.60 7.38
C GLN A 129 15.23 14.87 7.31
N ILE A 130 14.64 16.07 7.43
CA ILE A 130 15.37 17.36 7.30
C ILE A 130 15.90 17.86 8.66
N LYS A 131 15.39 17.34 9.79
CA LYS A 131 15.75 17.76 11.15
C LYS A 131 16.74 16.86 11.89
N THR A 132 17.30 15.82 11.25
CA THR A 132 18.25 14.88 11.87
C THR A 132 19.54 14.80 11.08
#